data_AF-A0A3Q9GC90-F1
#
_entry.id   AF-A0A3Q9GC90-F1
#
_cell.length_a   1.000
_cell.length_b   1.000
_cell.length_c   1.000
_cell.angle_alpha   90.00
_cell.angle_beta   90.00
_cell.angle_gamma   90.00
#
_symmetry.space_group_name_H-M   'P 1'
#
loop_
_entity.id
_entity.type
_entity.pdbx_description
1 polymer ?
#
loop_
_entity_poly.entity_id
_entity_poly.type
_entity_poly.pdbx_seq_one_letter_code
_entity_poly.pdbx_strand_id
1 'polypeptide(L)'
;MNQRQLEILMHPKHIRRDVSEIIIKSFSKQIEQSVKAIHKWTEVSEYESKNARKQVLSTLDIHKLVVDIFTTITMVTQKPLPYISVASQIAIDNMSKLDSIKTACELIALLQHTKLYVINKNYDTRLIESLVVLPKDAEITKRIRLSCFLPPMIEPPKPVNNNRQSGYLTINDHIVLGYKENQHNQRLSLDVINTLNQNKYVLDNYVMQNFEKPWFKEVLEECELSLLDTIDQQKYYDQTVTFEKYKEQLKVLTEIIKDKPIYFNHRYDKRGRIYTVGYHFNTQGTSYEKACINLCKQELITGEL
;
A
#
# COMPACT_ATOMS: atom_id res chain seq x y z
N MET A 1 -0.98 22.13 -7.08
CA MET A 1 -0.52 20.73 -7.21
C MET A 1 -1.21 20.08 -8.40
N ASN A 2 -0.44 19.42 -9.27
CA ASN A 2 -0.92 18.67 -10.43
C ASN A 2 -1.00 17.15 -10.15
N GLN A 3 -1.54 16.38 -11.10
CA GLN A 3 -1.76 14.93 -10.91
C GLN A 3 -0.46 14.16 -10.67
N ARG A 4 0.62 14.48 -11.41
CA ARG A 4 1.92 13.81 -11.26
C ARG A 4 2.51 14.03 -9.86
N GLN A 5 2.40 15.25 -9.34
CA GLN A 5 2.83 15.61 -7.99
C GLN A 5 2.04 14.85 -6.92
N LEU A 6 0.71 14.74 -7.09
CA LEU A 6 -0.16 13.96 -6.19
C LEU A 6 0.25 12.49 -6.14
N GLU A 7 0.52 11.88 -7.31
CA GLU A 7 0.98 10.50 -7.37
C GLU A 7 2.31 10.30 -6.66
N ILE A 8 3.29 11.18 -6.89
CA ILE A 8 4.61 11.14 -6.24
C ILE A 8 4.47 11.30 -4.72
N LEU A 9 3.60 12.20 -4.28
CA LEU A 9 3.39 12.48 -2.87
C LEU A 9 2.90 11.25 -2.11
N MET A 10 1.88 10.56 -2.64
CA MET A 10 1.09 9.59 -1.86
C MET A 10 1.26 8.13 -2.27
N HIS A 11 1.69 7.83 -3.50
CA HIS A 11 1.76 6.43 -3.94
C HIS A 11 2.94 5.70 -3.28
N PRO A 12 2.72 4.50 -2.68
CA PRO A 12 3.76 3.75 -1.96
C PRO A 12 5.02 3.47 -2.78
N LYS A 13 4.91 3.28 -4.11
CA LYS A 13 6.06 3.03 -5.00
C LYS A 13 7.07 4.18 -5.00
N HIS A 14 6.61 5.43 -5.01
CA HIS A 14 7.51 6.60 -5.03
C HIS A 14 8.14 6.81 -3.66
N ILE A 15 7.35 6.65 -2.61
CA ILE A 15 7.85 6.71 -1.22
C ILE A 15 8.90 5.63 -1.00
N ARG A 16 8.65 4.40 -1.46
CA ARG A 16 9.61 3.28 -1.38
C ARG A 16 10.92 3.60 -2.08
N ARG A 17 10.88 4.17 -3.29
CA ARG A 17 12.09 4.60 -4.01
C ARG A 17 12.88 5.61 -3.18
N ASP A 18 12.22 6.64 -2.67
CA ASP A 18 12.91 7.71 -1.95
C ASP A 18 13.49 7.20 -0.61
N VAL A 19 12.79 6.30 0.09
CA VAL A 19 13.36 5.60 1.27
C VAL A 19 14.54 4.71 0.88
N SER A 20 14.46 3.97 -0.25
CA SER A 20 15.57 3.14 -0.69
C SER A 20 16.84 3.93 -1.00
N GLU A 21 16.71 5.14 -1.56
CA GLU A 21 17.84 6.03 -1.82
C GLU A 21 18.48 6.51 -0.52
N ILE A 22 17.66 6.84 0.50
CA ILE A 22 18.15 7.15 1.85
C ILE A 22 18.91 5.97 2.44
N ILE A 23 18.35 4.76 2.33
CA ILE A 23 18.97 3.53 2.85
C ILE A 23 20.31 3.25 2.16
N ILE A 24 20.37 3.30 0.83
CA ILE A 24 21.60 3.11 0.06
C ILE A 24 22.68 4.11 0.48
N LYS A 25 22.31 5.40 0.57
CA LYS A 25 23.25 6.47 0.92
C LYS A 25 23.78 6.36 2.34
N SER A 26 22.94 5.94 3.29
CA SER A 26 23.24 6.00 4.73
C SER A 26 23.83 4.70 5.28
N PHE A 27 23.56 3.56 4.63
CA PHE A 27 23.87 2.23 5.15
C PHE A 27 24.57 1.32 4.12
N SER A 28 25.34 1.89 3.19
CA SER A 28 26.06 1.16 2.14
C SER A 28 26.93 0.02 2.70
N LYS A 29 27.65 0.27 3.80
CA LYS A 29 28.49 -0.73 4.46
C LYS A 29 27.68 -1.92 4.99
N GLN A 30 26.53 -1.67 5.63
CA GLN A 30 25.65 -2.71 6.13
C GLN A 30 25.02 -3.51 4.98
N ILE A 31 24.69 -2.85 3.87
CA ILE A 31 24.21 -3.50 2.66
C ILE A 31 25.27 -4.44 2.09
N GLU A 32 26.52 -3.98 1.93
CA GLU A 32 27.61 -4.82 1.42
C GLU A 32 27.90 -6.02 2.32
N GLN A 33 27.88 -5.83 3.65
CA GLN A 33 28.02 -6.92 4.62
C GLN A 33 26.88 -7.94 4.48
N SER A 34 25.65 -7.47 4.28
CA SER A 34 24.47 -8.29 4.09
C SER A 34 24.54 -9.10 2.80
N VAL A 35 24.96 -8.50 1.69
CA VAL A 35 25.17 -9.19 0.41
C VAL A 35 26.17 -10.33 0.57
N LYS A 36 27.32 -10.06 1.22
CA LYS A 36 28.33 -11.10 1.52
C LYS A 36 27.78 -12.22 2.40
N ALA A 37 27.01 -11.87 3.43
CA ALA A 37 26.39 -12.84 4.33
C ALA A 37 25.38 -13.75 3.58
N ILE A 38 24.59 -13.18 2.67
CA ILE A 38 23.64 -13.96 1.85
C ILE A 38 24.38 -14.89 0.89
N HIS A 39 25.42 -14.43 0.20
CA HIS A 39 26.22 -15.31 -0.67
C HIS A 39 26.80 -16.50 0.10
N LYS A 40 27.43 -16.24 1.25
CA LYS A 40 27.94 -17.32 2.11
C LYS A 40 26.82 -18.26 2.58
N TRP A 41 25.64 -17.73 2.89
CA TRP A 41 24.49 -18.53 3.30
C TRP A 41 23.95 -19.41 2.16
N THR A 42 24.01 -18.94 0.91
CA THR A 42 23.60 -19.72 -0.28
C THR A 42 24.54 -20.88 -0.60
N GLU A 43 25.82 -20.81 -0.21
CA GLU A 43 26.80 -21.88 -0.43
C GLU A 43 26.61 -23.09 0.51
N VAL A 44 25.96 -22.88 1.66
CA VAL A 44 25.73 -23.96 2.63
C VAL A 44 24.59 -24.87 2.14
N SER A 45 24.92 -26.12 1.86
CA SER A 45 23.91 -27.14 1.52
C SER A 45 23.13 -27.58 2.76
N GLU A 46 21.81 -27.60 2.65
CA GLU A 46 20.88 -28.07 3.69
C GLU A 46 19.92 -29.10 3.07
N TYR A 47 18.63 -29.06 3.43
CA TYR A 47 17.60 -29.94 2.87
C TYR A 47 17.09 -29.44 1.51
N GLU A 48 16.59 -30.36 0.69
CA GLU A 48 16.26 -30.17 -0.73
C GLU A 48 15.43 -28.91 -1.02
N SER A 49 14.30 -28.74 -0.34
CA SER A 49 13.41 -27.60 -0.59
C SER A 49 14.05 -26.25 -0.27
N LYS A 50 14.95 -26.17 0.72
CA LYS A 50 15.69 -24.94 1.02
C LYS A 50 16.80 -24.70 0.00
N ASN A 51 17.49 -25.74 -0.43
CA ASN A 51 18.51 -25.63 -1.48
C ASN A 51 17.89 -25.15 -2.80
N ALA A 52 16.69 -25.60 -3.15
CA ALA A 52 15.95 -25.09 -4.30
C ALA A 52 15.68 -23.58 -4.20
N ARG A 53 15.27 -23.06 -3.03
CA ARG A 53 15.10 -21.61 -2.83
C ARG A 53 16.42 -20.85 -2.91
N LYS A 54 17.52 -21.41 -2.38
CA LYS A 54 18.87 -20.82 -2.47
C LYS A 54 19.36 -20.73 -3.91
N GLN A 55 19.09 -21.75 -4.73
CA GLN A 55 19.41 -21.73 -6.16
C GLN A 55 18.64 -20.64 -6.91
N VAL A 56 17.36 -20.40 -6.57
CA VAL A 56 16.63 -19.26 -7.14
C VAL A 56 17.28 -17.94 -6.72
N LEU A 57 17.62 -17.77 -5.43
CA LEU A 57 18.27 -16.56 -4.94
C LEU A 57 19.59 -16.25 -5.65
N SER A 58 20.42 -17.26 -5.95
CA SER A 58 21.71 -17.04 -6.62
C SER A 58 21.58 -16.47 -8.04
N THR A 59 20.40 -16.54 -8.64
CA THR A 59 20.09 -15.92 -9.95
C THR A 59 19.60 -14.48 -9.86
N LEU A 60 19.33 -13.98 -8.65
CA LEU A 60 18.74 -12.65 -8.42
C LEU A 60 19.80 -11.60 -8.08
N ASP A 61 19.43 -10.35 -8.25
CA ASP A 61 20.18 -9.21 -7.73
C ASP A 61 20.04 -9.14 -6.20
N ILE A 62 21.01 -9.72 -5.49
CA ILE A 62 21.05 -9.76 -4.02
C ILE A 62 21.17 -8.36 -3.42
N HIS A 63 21.88 -7.44 -4.07
CA HIS A 63 22.00 -6.06 -3.59
C HIS A 63 20.63 -5.39 -3.57
N LYS A 64 19.88 -5.48 -4.68
CA LYS A 64 18.50 -4.98 -4.76
C LYS A 64 17.61 -5.63 -3.70
N LEU A 65 17.68 -6.95 -3.51
CA LEU A 65 16.89 -7.66 -2.50
C LEU A 65 17.18 -7.16 -1.08
N VAL A 66 18.45 -6.98 -0.71
CA VAL A 66 18.84 -6.43 0.61
C VAL A 66 18.27 -5.02 0.81
N VAL A 67 18.42 -4.16 -0.18
CA VAL A 67 17.84 -2.80 -0.15
C VAL A 67 16.32 -2.87 0.01
N ASP A 68 15.66 -3.77 -0.72
CA ASP A 68 14.21 -3.97 -0.63
C ASP A 68 13.77 -4.46 0.76
N ILE A 69 14.53 -5.35 1.41
CA ILE A 69 14.27 -5.83 2.77
C ILE A 69 14.37 -4.66 3.76
N PHE A 70 15.48 -3.92 3.76
CA PHE A 70 15.69 -2.81 4.71
C PHE A 70 14.71 -1.66 4.47
N THR A 71 14.38 -1.37 3.21
CA THR A 71 13.38 -0.37 2.85
C THR A 71 12.00 -0.77 3.37
N THR A 72 11.58 -2.03 3.16
CA THR A 72 10.31 -2.54 3.68
C THR A 72 10.25 -2.41 5.20
N ILE A 73 11.25 -2.94 5.92
CA ILE A 73 11.31 -2.88 7.38
C ILE A 73 11.20 -1.42 7.84
N THR A 74 12.05 -0.54 7.31
CA THR A 74 12.05 0.89 7.68
C THR A 74 10.68 1.55 7.50
N MET A 75 9.99 1.26 6.39
CA MET A 75 8.68 1.88 6.11
C MET A 75 7.56 1.35 7.01
N VAL A 76 7.53 0.04 7.27
CA VAL A 76 6.35 -0.62 7.87
C VAL A 76 6.50 -0.80 9.37
N THR A 77 7.72 -0.88 9.90
CA THR A 77 7.97 -1.10 11.34
C THR A 77 8.36 0.17 12.08
N GLN A 78 7.76 1.31 11.69
CA GLN A 78 7.76 2.55 12.50
C GLN A 78 7.07 2.35 13.86
N LYS A 79 6.22 1.32 13.95
CA LYS A 79 5.78 0.67 15.20
C LYS A 79 6.12 -0.81 15.11
N PRO A 80 6.33 -1.52 16.23
CA PRO A 80 6.58 -2.95 16.20
C PRO A 80 5.48 -3.71 15.47
N LEU A 81 5.85 -4.59 14.53
CA LEU A 81 4.92 -5.46 13.80
C LEU A 81 5.28 -6.93 13.95
N PRO A 82 4.30 -7.85 13.87
CA PRO A 82 4.58 -9.28 13.85
C PRO A 82 5.55 -9.66 12.73
N TYR A 83 6.51 -10.53 13.06
CA TYR A 83 7.59 -10.98 12.17
C TYR A 83 7.07 -11.46 10.82
N ILE A 84 6.03 -12.30 10.83
CA ILE A 84 5.41 -12.85 9.62
C ILE A 84 4.71 -11.77 8.79
N SER A 85 4.13 -10.75 9.42
CA SER A 85 3.50 -9.63 8.73
C SER A 85 4.52 -8.79 7.95
N VAL A 86 5.76 -8.68 8.44
CA VAL A 86 6.84 -7.99 7.72
C VAL A 86 7.40 -8.88 6.59
N ALA A 87 7.70 -10.15 6.90
CA ALA A 87 8.24 -11.08 5.91
C ALA A 87 7.32 -11.28 4.70
N SER A 88 5.99 -11.28 4.92
CA SER A 88 5.00 -11.40 3.84
C SER A 88 4.88 -10.19 2.92
N GLN A 89 5.44 -9.05 3.30
CA GLN A 89 5.50 -7.86 2.45
C GLN A 89 6.75 -7.83 1.55
N ILE A 90 7.64 -8.82 1.69
CA ILE A 90 8.85 -8.95 0.88
C ILE A 90 8.60 -10.02 -0.18
N ALA A 91 8.41 -9.56 -1.42
CA ALA A 91 8.26 -10.43 -2.57
C ALA A 91 9.63 -10.72 -3.20
N ILE A 92 9.98 -12.00 -3.30
CA ILE A 92 11.18 -12.47 -3.95
C ILE A 92 10.78 -13.02 -5.32
N ASP A 93 11.40 -12.50 -6.37
CA ASP A 93 11.06 -12.89 -7.73
C ASP A 93 11.39 -14.37 -7.98
N ASN A 94 10.62 -14.99 -8.88
CA ASN A 94 10.72 -16.40 -9.25
C ASN A 94 10.49 -17.40 -8.09
N MET A 95 9.88 -16.97 -6.98
CA MET A 95 9.43 -17.83 -5.89
C MET A 95 7.91 -17.88 -5.79
N SER A 96 7.37 -19.01 -5.33
CA SER A 96 5.98 -19.08 -4.86
C SER A 96 5.78 -18.13 -3.68
N LYS A 97 4.54 -17.69 -3.42
CA LYS A 97 4.26 -16.81 -2.27
C LYS A 97 4.77 -17.39 -0.94
N LEU A 98 4.57 -18.70 -0.74
CA LEU A 98 4.97 -19.39 0.49
C LEU A 98 6.50 -19.51 0.61
N ASP A 99 7.18 -19.80 -0.50
CA ASP A 99 8.65 -19.88 -0.52
C ASP A 99 9.29 -18.50 -0.34
N SER A 100 8.71 -17.47 -0.96
CA SER A 100 9.12 -16.07 -0.77
C SER A 100 9.07 -15.69 0.71
N ILE A 101 7.96 -16.00 1.40
CA ILE A 101 7.80 -15.71 2.83
C ILE A 101 8.86 -16.45 3.66
N LYS A 102 9.03 -17.75 3.44
CA LYS A 102 10.00 -18.56 4.20
C LYS A 102 11.43 -18.05 4.00
N THR A 103 11.81 -17.75 2.76
CA THR A 103 13.11 -17.16 2.44
C THR A 103 13.27 -15.79 3.09
N ALA A 104 12.27 -14.90 2.97
CA ALA A 104 12.31 -13.59 3.61
C ALA A 104 12.48 -13.70 5.14
N CYS A 105 11.80 -14.66 5.79
CA CYS A 105 12.01 -14.96 7.20
C CYS A 105 13.47 -15.34 7.51
N GLU A 106 14.08 -16.21 6.71
CA GLU A 106 15.48 -16.61 6.93
C GLU A 106 16.45 -15.45 6.71
N LEU A 107 16.23 -14.64 5.68
CA LEU A 107 17.05 -13.47 5.39
C LEU A 107 16.92 -12.40 6.49
N ILE A 108 15.71 -12.11 6.97
CA ILE A 108 15.52 -11.19 8.10
C ILE A 108 16.24 -11.70 9.36
N ALA A 109 16.26 -13.00 9.63
CA ALA A 109 17.01 -13.53 10.76
C ALA A 109 18.53 -13.39 10.53
N LEU A 110 19.01 -13.71 9.32
CA LEU A 110 20.42 -13.63 8.94
C LEU A 110 20.96 -12.20 9.05
N LEU A 111 20.19 -11.20 8.63
CA LEU A 111 20.61 -9.80 8.54
C LEU A 111 20.50 -9.02 9.86
N GLN A 112 20.05 -9.66 10.96
CA GLN A 112 19.94 -9.01 12.27
C GLN A 112 21.27 -8.44 12.79
N HIS A 113 22.41 -9.02 12.39
CA HIS A 113 23.75 -8.56 12.77
C HIS A 113 24.06 -7.11 12.32
N THR A 114 23.33 -6.57 11.34
CA THR A 114 23.49 -5.20 10.83
C THR A 114 23.03 -4.12 11.80
N LYS A 115 22.20 -4.48 12.80
CA LYS A 115 21.59 -3.55 13.77
C LYS A 115 20.75 -2.43 13.13
N LEU A 116 20.18 -2.65 11.93
CA LEU A 116 19.21 -1.73 11.32
C LEU A 116 17.78 -1.94 11.83
N TYR A 117 17.53 -3.08 12.46
CA TYR A 117 16.28 -3.42 13.13
C TYR A 117 16.56 -4.42 14.25
N VAL A 118 15.58 -4.62 15.11
CA VAL A 118 15.62 -5.61 16.18
C VAL A 118 14.47 -6.59 16.03
N ILE A 119 14.70 -7.84 16.44
CA ILE A 119 13.67 -8.87 16.57
C ILE A 119 13.46 -9.10 18.05
N ASN A 120 12.40 -8.52 18.60
CA ASN A 120 12.01 -8.68 20.01
C ASN A 120 11.13 -9.91 20.17
N LYS A 121 11.40 -10.72 21.19
CA LYS A 121 10.59 -11.89 21.51
C LYS A 121 9.68 -11.54 22.69
N ASN A 122 8.38 -11.57 22.44
CA ASN A 122 7.35 -11.61 23.49
C ASN A 122 6.92 -13.09 23.68
N TYR A 123 6.17 -13.38 24.75
CA TYR A 123 5.80 -14.76 25.12
C TYR A 123 5.21 -15.56 23.94
N ASP A 124 4.34 -14.96 23.12
CA ASP A 124 3.64 -15.65 22.03
C ASP A 124 4.04 -15.23 20.61
N THR A 125 4.89 -14.21 20.46
CA THR A 125 5.20 -13.66 19.12
C THR A 125 6.58 -13.02 19.03
N ARG A 126 7.07 -12.91 17.80
CA ARG A 126 8.27 -12.13 17.46
C ARG A 126 7.82 -10.84 16.79
N LEU A 127 8.29 -9.71 17.31
CA LEU A 127 8.04 -8.39 16.74
C LEU A 127 9.31 -7.86 16.10
N ILE A 128 9.16 -7.20 14.94
CA ILE A 128 10.23 -6.47 14.28
C ILE A 128 9.99 -4.99 14.48
N GLU A 129 11.04 -4.27 14.87
CA GLU A 129 11.05 -2.83 15.03
C GLU A 129 12.27 -2.24 14.30
N SER A 130 12.04 -1.20 13.50
CA SER A 130 13.11 -0.51 12.77
C SER A 130 13.95 0.29 13.76
N LEU A 131 15.28 0.18 13.67
CA LEU A 131 16.21 1.07 14.38
C LEU A 131 16.63 2.25 13.51
N VAL A 132 16.23 2.25 12.22
CA VAL A 132 16.40 3.41 11.33
C VAL A 132 15.35 4.45 11.70
N VAL A 133 15.80 5.56 12.25
CA VAL A 133 14.96 6.70 12.64
C VAL A 133 14.87 7.69 11.48
N LEU A 134 13.67 7.86 10.94
CA LEU A 134 13.38 8.94 10.01
C LEU A 134 12.95 10.18 10.82
N PRO A 135 13.51 11.39 10.56
CA PRO A 135 13.15 12.57 11.33
C PRO A 135 11.64 12.86 11.21
N LYS A 136 10.96 13.15 12.34
CA LYS A 136 9.50 13.29 12.37
C LYS A 136 8.97 14.36 11.41
N ASP A 137 9.70 15.47 11.29
CA ASP A 137 9.31 16.61 10.45
C ASP A 137 9.82 16.54 9.02
N ALA A 138 10.64 15.52 8.69
CA ALA A 138 11.11 15.31 7.33
C ALA A 138 9.93 14.99 6.41
N GLU A 139 10.00 15.52 5.19
CA GLU A 139 8.98 15.32 4.15
C GLU A 139 8.68 13.84 3.89
N ILE A 140 9.71 12.99 3.92
CA ILE A 140 9.53 11.54 3.71
C ILE A 140 8.68 10.89 4.81
N THR A 141 8.81 11.32 6.06
CA THR A 141 8.04 10.80 7.18
C THR A 141 6.58 11.20 7.08
N LYS A 142 6.32 12.46 6.66
CA LYS A 142 4.96 12.93 6.36
C LYS A 142 4.33 12.12 5.22
N ARG A 143 5.09 11.87 4.15
CA ARG A 143 4.63 11.04 3.02
C ARG A 143 4.34 9.60 3.43
N ILE A 144 5.15 8.97 4.27
CA ILE A 144 4.86 7.63 4.80
C ILE A 144 3.53 7.60 5.57
N ARG A 145 3.25 8.64 6.38
CA ARG A 145 1.96 8.76 7.11
C ARG A 145 0.78 8.93 6.15
N LEU A 146 0.94 9.79 5.14
CA LEU A 146 -0.07 10.05 4.11
C LEU A 146 -0.17 8.93 3.05
N SER A 147 0.76 7.98 3.03
CA SER A 147 0.78 6.88 2.08
C SER A 147 -0.52 6.08 2.15
N CYS A 148 -1.20 5.98 1.01
CA CYS A 148 -2.46 5.27 0.87
C CYS A 148 -2.66 4.80 -0.58
N PHE A 149 -3.77 4.12 -0.84
CA PHE A 149 -4.22 3.92 -2.22
C PHE A 149 -4.49 5.28 -2.85
N LEU A 150 -4.07 5.44 -4.10
CA LEU A 150 -4.17 6.73 -4.76
C LEU A 150 -5.62 7.23 -4.76
N PRO A 151 -5.83 8.53 -4.46
CA PRO A 151 -7.12 9.16 -4.60
C PRO A 151 -7.55 9.22 -6.08
N PRO A 152 -8.77 9.68 -6.35
CA PRO A 152 -9.19 10.02 -7.70
C PRO A 152 -8.21 10.97 -8.36
N MET A 153 -8.07 10.85 -9.67
CA MET A 153 -7.20 11.75 -10.43
C MET A 153 -7.86 13.12 -10.57
N ILE A 154 -7.06 14.18 -10.47
CA ILE A 154 -7.51 15.57 -10.72
C ILE A 154 -7.32 16.00 -12.18
N GLU A 155 -6.80 15.09 -13.01
CA GLU A 155 -6.61 15.23 -14.45
C GLU A 155 -7.14 13.97 -15.14
N PRO A 156 -7.56 14.05 -16.43
CA PRO A 156 -8.05 12.90 -17.16
C PRO A 156 -7.06 11.71 -17.14
N PRO A 157 -7.53 10.47 -16.85
CA PRO A 157 -6.68 9.29 -16.86
C PRO A 157 -6.14 8.99 -18.27
N LYS A 158 -4.93 8.42 -18.34
CA LYS A 158 -4.36 7.92 -19.58
C LYS A 158 -5.21 6.76 -20.14
N PRO A 159 -5.33 6.63 -21.47
CA PRO A 159 -5.89 5.43 -22.08
C PRO A 159 -5.06 4.19 -21.71
N VAL A 160 -5.75 3.14 -21.28
CA VAL A 160 -5.18 1.82 -21.00
C VAL A 160 -5.23 1.00 -22.28
N ASN A 161 -4.07 0.63 -22.81
CA ASN A 161 -3.96 -0.10 -24.10
C ASN A 161 -3.50 -1.55 -23.93
N ASN A 162 -3.07 -1.94 -22.74
CA ASN A 162 -2.74 -3.32 -22.41
C ASN A 162 -2.93 -3.60 -20.92
N ASN A 163 -2.92 -4.89 -20.56
CA ASN A 163 -3.24 -5.34 -19.21
C ASN A 163 -2.24 -4.93 -18.14
N ARG A 164 -1.08 -4.34 -18.50
CA ARG A 164 -0.01 -3.89 -17.59
C ARG A 164 0.08 -2.37 -17.46
N GLN A 165 -0.89 -1.66 -18.03
CA GLN A 165 -1.02 -0.21 -17.90
C GLN A 165 -2.13 0.14 -16.92
N SER A 166 -2.01 1.32 -16.32
CA SER A 166 -3.08 1.94 -15.55
C SER A 166 -3.37 3.33 -16.12
N GLY A 167 -4.48 3.95 -15.71
CA GLY A 167 -4.78 5.33 -16.12
C GLY A 167 -3.96 6.39 -15.40
N TYR A 168 -3.18 6.03 -14.37
CA TYR A 168 -2.27 6.94 -13.67
C TYR A 168 -1.12 7.44 -14.57
N LEU A 169 -0.54 8.58 -14.23
CA LEU A 169 0.51 9.20 -15.04
C LEU A 169 1.89 8.56 -14.83
N THR A 170 2.18 8.10 -13.61
CA THR A 170 3.49 7.61 -13.17
C THR A 170 3.50 6.15 -12.75
N ILE A 171 2.31 5.54 -12.63
CA ILE A 171 2.14 4.17 -12.15
C ILE A 171 1.63 3.30 -13.29
N ASN A 172 2.31 2.17 -13.50
CA ASN A 172 1.81 1.06 -14.30
C ASN A 172 1.54 -0.09 -13.33
N ASP A 173 0.43 -0.76 -13.56
CA ASP A 173 -0.01 -1.89 -12.77
C ASP A 173 -0.91 -2.79 -13.62
N HIS A 174 -1.17 -3.99 -13.14
CA HIS A 174 -2.05 -4.90 -13.85
C HIS A 174 -3.52 -4.47 -13.71
N ILE A 175 -4.28 -4.52 -14.80
CA ILE A 175 -5.70 -4.10 -14.81
C ILE A 175 -6.61 -5.08 -14.05
N VAL A 176 -6.19 -6.34 -13.93
CA VAL A 176 -6.86 -7.35 -13.09
C VAL A 176 -6.27 -7.29 -11.68
N LEU A 177 -7.15 -7.11 -10.69
CA LEU A 177 -6.89 -7.08 -9.26
C LEU A 177 -6.44 -8.44 -8.72
N GLY A 178 -5.71 -8.39 -7.61
CA GLY A 178 -5.18 -9.55 -6.90
C GLY A 178 -3.70 -9.78 -7.16
N TYR A 179 -3.21 -10.96 -6.78
CA TYR A 179 -1.79 -11.29 -6.87
C TYR A 179 -1.44 -11.84 -8.27
N LYS A 180 -0.16 -12.19 -8.47
CA LYS A 180 0.42 -12.55 -9.78
C LYS A 180 -0.35 -13.66 -10.50
N GLU A 181 -1.04 -14.55 -9.78
CA GLU A 181 -1.82 -15.66 -10.34
C GLU A 181 -3.08 -15.21 -11.09
N ASN A 182 -3.61 -14.02 -10.81
CA ASN A 182 -4.75 -13.47 -11.55
C ASN A 182 -4.30 -12.74 -12.83
N GLN A 183 -3.00 -12.51 -13.00
CA GLN A 183 -2.48 -11.67 -14.08
C GLN A 183 -2.29 -12.48 -15.36
N HIS A 184 -2.67 -11.90 -16.50
CA HIS A 184 -2.55 -12.55 -17.81
C HIS A 184 -2.52 -11.52 -18.93
N ASN A 185 -2.08 -11.93 -20.12
CA ASN A 185 -2.06 -11.07 -21.31
C ASN A 185 -3.20 -11.36 -22.30
N GLN A 186 -4.16 -12.21 -21.91
CA GLN A 186 -5.37 -12.44 -22.72
C GLN A 186 -6.20 -11.16 -22.88
N ARG A 187 -7.00 -11.08 -23.95
CA ARG A 187 -7.81 -9.90 -24.28
C ARG A 187 -8.81 -9.60 -23.15
N LEU A 188 -8.86 -8.34 -22.76
CA LEU A 188 -9.85 -7.77 -21.84
C LEU A 188 -10.56 -6.61 -22.54
N SER A 189 -11.77 -6.28 -22.09
CA SER A 189 -12.55 -5.15 -22.61
C SER A 189 -12.02 -3.81 -22.07
N LEU A 190 -10.81 -3.43 -22.50
CA LEU A 190 -10.15 -2.19 -22.07
C LEU A 190 -10.89 -0.93 -22.54
N ASP A 191 -11.71 -1.04 -23.57
CA ASP A 191 -12.63 0.00 -24.02
C ASP A 191 -13.65 0.39 -22.94
N VAL A 192 -14.18 -0.59 -22.20
CA VAL A 192 -15.09 -0.35 -21.07
C VAL A 192 -14.36 0.37 -19.94
N ILE A 193 -13.14 -0.07 -19.62
CA ILE A 193 -12.29 0.60 -18.62
C ILE A 193 -12.03 2.06 -19.03
N ASN A 194 -11.63 2.28 -20.28
CA ASN A 194 -11.34 3.63 -20.78
C ASN A 194 -12.60 4.50 -20.75
N THR A 195 -13.76 3.98 -21.13
CA THR A 195 -15.05 4.70 -21.07
C THR A 195 -15.36 5.13 -19.63
N LEU A 196 -15.28 4.21 -18.68
CA LEU A 196 -15.55 4.50 -17.27
C LEU A 196 -14.54 5.48 -16.66
N ASN A 197 -13.27 5.38 -17.02
CA ASN A 197 -12.21 6.26 -16.53
C ASN A 197 -12.37 7.72 -16.99
N GLN A 198 -13.07 7.97 -18.11
CA GLN A 198 -13.31 9.33 -18.61
C GLN A 198 -14.50 10.04 -17.94
N ASN A 199 -15.29 9.33 -17.13
CA ASN A 199 -16.38 9.97 -16.38
C ASN A 199 -15.82 11.01 -15.42
N LYS A 200 -16.38 12.22 -15.51
CA LYS A 200 -15.96 13.40 -14.76
C LYS A 200 -16.89 13.64 -13.58
N TYR A 201 -16.32 13.69 -12.39
CA TYR A 201 -17.03 13.89 -11.12
C TYR A 201 -16.52 15.13 -10.40
N VAL A 202 -17.18 15.48 -9.31
CA VAL A 202 -16.84 16.59 -8.40
C VAL A 202 -17.24 16.18 -6.98
N LEU A 203 -16.58 16.74 -5.97
CA LEU A 203 -17.03 16.55 -4.58
C LEU A 203 -18.33 17.32 -4.31
N ASP A 204 -19.23 16.70 -3.56
CA ASP A 204 -20.42 17.39 -3.07
C ASP A 204 -20.05 18.30 -1.89
N ASN A 205 -20.05 19.61 -2.14
CA ASN A 205 -19.68 20.61 -1.15
C ASN A 205 -20.61 20.61 0.08
N TYR A 206 -21.90 20.33 -0.10
CA TYR A 206 -22.84 20.28 1.02
C TYR A 206 -22.52 19.09 1.90
N VAL A 207 -22.35 17.89 1.32
CA VAL A 207 -22.03 16.69 2.09
C VAL A 207 -20.68 16.85 2.80
N MET A 208 -19.65 17.34 2.11
CA MET A 208 -18.32 17.51 2.68
C MET A 208 -18.25 18.53 3.83
N GLN A 209 -19.13 19.54 3.84
CA GLN A 209 -19.16 20.57 4.89
C GLN A 209 -20.06 20.20 6.08
N ASN A 210 -21.11 19.41 5.84
CA ASN A 210 -22.15 19.16 6.85
C ASN A 210 -22.08 17.75 7.45
N PHE A 211 -21.31 16.84 6.87
CA PHE A 211 -21.23 15.46 7.32
C PHE A 211 -19.79 14.98 7.44
N GLU A 212 -19.48 14.36 8.58
CA GLU A 212 -18.24 13.65 8.80
C GLU A 212 -18.40 12.16 8.48
N LYS A 213 -17.29 11.52 8.10
CA LYS A 213 -17.27 10.06 7.96
C LYS A 213 -17.60 9.43 9.32
N PRO A 214 -18.68 8.64 9.43
CA PRO A 214 -18.98 7.99 10.70
C PRO A 214 -18.00 6.85 10.97
N TRP A 215 -17.76 6.60 12.26
CA TRP A 215 -17.17 5.36 12.72
C TRP A 215 -18.08 4.20 12.28
N PHE A 216 -17.50 3.12 11.76
CA PHE A 216 -18.26 2.04 11.12
C PHE A 216 -18.88 1.06 12.13
N LYS A 217 -18.65 1.29 13.43
CA LYS A 217 -19.15 0.50 14.55
C LYS A 217 -19.82 1.43 15.55
N GLU A 218 -20.48 0.83 16.53
CA GLU A 218 -20.89 1.52 17.73
C GLU A 218 -19.65 2.05 18.48
N VAL A 219 -19.76 3.26 19.02
CA VAL A 219 -18.69 3.85 19.84
C VAL A 219 -18.86 3.28 21.24
N LEU A 220 -17.88 2.52 21.67
CA LEU A 220 -17.87 1.92 23.01
C LEU A 220 -17.21 2.88 24.00
N GLU A 221 -17.83 3.06 25.17
CA GLU A 221 -17.20 3.72 26.31
C GLU A 221 -16.11 2.83 26.93
N GLU A 222 -15.22 3.41 27.75
CA GLU A 222 -14.11 2.68 28.38
C GLU A 222 -14.61 1.51 29.24
N CYS A 223 -15.74 1.70 29.94
CA CYS A 223 -16.36 0.65 30.74
C CYS A 223 -16.84 -0.52 29.87
N GLU A 224 -17.44 -0.26 28.72
CA GLU A 224 -17.92 -1.29 27.78
C GLU A 224 -16.76 -2.01 27.09
N LEU A 225 -15.73 -1.25 26.72
CA LEU A 225 -14.52 -1.80 26.12
C LEU A 225 -13.83 -2.77 27.08
N SER A 226 -13.83 -2.46 28.39
CA SER A 226 -13.24 -3.32 29.42
C SER A 226 -13.93 -4.67 29.60
N LEU A 227 -15.19 -4.80 29.14
CA LEU A 227 -15.95 -6.05 29.17
C LEU A 227 -15.60 -7.00 28.02
N LEU A 228 -14.94 -6.51 26.97
CA LEU A 228 -14.47 -7.34 25.87
C LEU A 228 -13.26 -8.17 26.30
N ASP A 229 -13.03 -9.29 25.62
CA ASP A 229 -11.77 -10.01 25.79
C ASP A 229 -10.58 -9.17 25.28
N THR A 230 -9.37 -9.55 25.69
CA THR A 230 -8.15 -8.81 25.35
C THR A 230 -7.89 -8.73 23.85
N ILE A 231 -8.32 -9.72 23.07
CA ILE A 231 -8.12 -9.77 21.61
C ILE A 231 -9.05 -8.76 20.93
N ASP A 232 -10.32 -8.72 21.32
CA ASP A 232 -11.31 -7.80 20.78
C ASP A 232 -11.04 -6.35 21.20
N GLN A 233 -10.54 -6.12 22.42
CA GLN A 233 -10.04 -4.81 22.84
C GLN A 233 -8.90 -4.33 21.94
N GLN A 234 -7.88 -5.16 21.70
CA GLN A 234 -6.76 -4.82 20.83
C GLN A 234 -7.22 -4.56 19.40
N LYS A 235 -8.13 -5.39 18.88
CA LYS A 235 -8.71 -5.22 17.54
C LYS A 235 -9.48 -3.91 17.41
N TYR A 236 -10.26 -3.53 18.42
CA TYR A 236 -10.95 -2.24 18.44
C TYR A 236 -9.95 -1.08 18.40
N TYR A 237 -8.91 -1.13 19.25
CA TYR A 237 -7.85 -0.13 19.26
C TYR A 237 -7.10 -0.02 17.91
N ASP A 238 -6.75 -1.14 17.28
CA ASP A 238 -6.08 -1.12 15.98
C ASP A 238 -6.97 -0.50 14.88
N GLN A 239 -8.28 -0.75 14.96
CA GLN A 239 -9.27 -0.16 14.06
C GLN A 239 -9.41 1.35 14.29
N THR A 240 -9.42 1.83 15.55
CA THR A 240 -9.53 3.26 15.84
C THR A 240 -8.29 4.00 15.34
N VAL A 241 -7.09 3.46 15.58
CA VAL A 241 -5.82 3.99 15.04
C VAL A 241 -5.85 4.07 13.51
N THR A 242 -6.37 3.03 12.86
CA THR A 242 -6.51 3.00 11.38
C THR A 242 -7.47 4.07 10.89
N PHE A 243 -8.56 4.33 11.61
CA PHE A 243 -9.55 5.33 11.25
C PHE A 243 -9.10 6.76 11.52
N GLU A 244 -8.33 7.01 12.59
CA GLU A 244 -7.66 8.30 12.79
C GLU A 244 -6.71 8.62 11.63
N LYS A 245 -5.92 7.64 11.19
CA LYS A 245 -5.09 7.77 9.99
C LYS A 245 -5.92 8.06 8.74
N TYR A 246 -7.05 7.36 8.56
CA TYR A 246 -7.98 7.62 7.46
C TYR A 246 -8.51 9.06 7.49
N LYS A 247 -8.90 9.59 8.66
CA LYS A 247 -9.38 10.98 8.79
C LYS A 247 -8.30 12.00 8.45
N GLU A 248 -7.06 11.78 8.90
CA GLU A 248 -5.92 12.64 8.54
C GLU A 248 -5.73 12.67 7.01
N GLN A 249 -5.74 11.49 6.38
CA GLN A 249 -5.61 11.36 4.93
C GLN A 249 -6.78 12.01 4.19
N LEU A 250 -8.02 11.77 4.63
CA LEU A 250 -9.23 12.36 4.06
C LEU A 250 -9.15 13.89 4.08
N LYS A 251 -8.75 14.49 5.22
CA LYS A 251 -8.61 15.95 5.34
C LYS A 251 -7.64 16.52 4.31
N VAL A 252 -6.45 15.91 4.20
CA VAL A 252 -5.43 16.35 3.22
C VAL A 252 -5.94 16.19 1.79
N LEU A 253 -6.59 15.07 1.48
CA LEU A 253 -7.14 14.79 0.17
C LEU A 253 -8.26 15.75 -0.22
N THR A 254 -9.19 16.04 0.69
CA THR A 254 -10.27 17.01 0.47
C THR A 254 -9.69 18.37 0.11
N GLU A 255 -8.69 18.86 0.84
CA GLU A 255 -8.05 20.15 0.52
C GLU A 255 -7.36 20.16 -0.84
N ILE A 256 -6.82 19.02 -1.28
CA ILE A 256 -6.17 18.89 -2.58
C ILE A 256 -7.18 18.91 -3.73
N ILE A 257 -8.33 18.24 -3.57
CA ILE A 257 -9.27 17.96 -4.66
C ILE A 257 -10.53 18.82 -4.62
N LYS A 258 -10.77 19.58 -3.54
CA LYS A 258 -11.92 20.49 -3.46
C LYS A 258 -11.96 21.41 -4.69
N ASP A 259 -13.17 21.63 -5.18
CA ASP A 259 -13.46 22.49 -6.33
C ASP A 259 -12.77 22.07 -7.65
N LYS A 260 -12.22 20.85 -7.72
CA LYS A 260 -11.63 20.30 -8.94
C LYS A 260 -12.49 19.18 -9.50
N PRO A 261 -12.48 19.01 -10.83
CA PRO A 261 -12.99 17.78 -11.40
C PRO A 261 -12.11 16.60 -11.01
N ILE A 262 -12.74 15.47 -10.76
CA ILE A 262 -12.06 14.23 -10.41
C ILE A 262 -12.47 13.09 -11.33
N TYR A 263 -11.55 12.15 -11.53
CA TYR A 263 -11.71 10.98 -12.38
C TYR A 263 -11.29 9.73 -11.63
N PHE A 264 -12.07 8.66 -11.74
CA PHE A 264 -11.74 7.40 -11.10
C PHE A 264 -11.07 6.45 -12.08
N ASN A 265 -10.04 5.75 -11.61
CA ASN A 265 -9.54 4.59 -12.32
C ASN A 265 -10.40 3.37 -11.97
N HIS A 266 -10.58 2.48 -12.93
CA HIS A 266 -11.30 1.22 -12.76
C HIS A 266 -10.41 0.03 -13.06
N ARG A 267 -10.69 -1.10 -12.42
CA ARG A 267 -9.97 -2.37 -12.58
C ARG A 267 -10.92 -3.55 -12.55
N TYR A 268 -10.53 -4.65 -13.17
CA TYR A 268 -11.28 -5.91 -13.12
C TYR A 268 -10.90 -6.73 -11.91
N ASP A 269 -11.81 -7.49 -11.30
CA ASP A 269 -11.43 -8.71 -10.57
C ASP A 269 -11.25 -9.89 -11.53
N LYS A 270 -10.77 -11.03 -11.02
CA LYS A 270 -10.58 -12.26 -11.80
C LYS A 270 -11.87 -12.86 -12.40
N ARG A 271 -13.05 -12.35 -12.01
CA ARG A 271 -14.37 -12.78 -12.50
C ARG A 271 -14.95 -11.79 -13.52
N GLY A 272 -14.23 -10.72 -13.84
CA GLY A 272 -14.67 -9.69 -14.78
C GLY A 272 -15.55 -8.59 -14.16
N ARG A 273 -15.69 -8.52 -12.82
CA ARG A 273 -16.38 -7.39 -12.17
C ARG A 273 -15.49 -6.16 -12.16
N ILE A 274 -16.09 -4.98 -12.36
CA ILE A 274 -15.36 -3.72 -12.42
C ILE A 274 -15.43 -3.01 -11.07
N TYR A 275 -14.26 -2.64 -10.55
CA TYR A 275 -14.08 -1.94 -9.29
C TYR A 275 -13.44 -0.57 -9.50
N THR A 276 -14.03 0.44 -8.89
CA THR A 276 -13.46 1.78 -8.77
C THR A 276 -12.26 1.75 -7.81
N VAL A 277 -11.13 2.32 -8.21
CA VAL A 277 -9.90 2.39 -7.41
C VAL A 277 -9.93 3.66 -6.54
N GLY A 278 -9.79 3.47 -5.23
CA GLY A 278 -9.74 4.55 -4.23
C GLY A 278 -10.50 4.15 -2.96
N TYR A 279 -10.05 4.63 -1.80
CA TYR A 279 -10.74 4.37 -0.52
C TYR A 279 -11.47 5.58 0.04
N HIS A 280 -10.81 6.74 0.08
CA HIS A 280 -11.35 7.96 0.69
C HIS A 280 -12.54 8.55 -0.08
N PHE A 281 -12.53 8.37 -1.39
CA PHE A 281 -13.61 8.72 -2.29
C PHE A 281 -13.81 7.54 -3.23
N ASN A 282 -15.04 7.04 -3.33
CA ASN A 282 -15.36 5.90 -4.16
C ASN A 282 -16.87 5.83 -4.45
N THR A 283 -17.24 5.70 -5.73
CA THR A 283 -18.63 5.53 -6.19
C THR A 283 -19.26 4.19 -5.80
N GLN A 284 -18.45 3.21 -5.38
CA GLN A 284 -18.88 1.87 -4.97
C GLN A 284 -18.73 1.64 -3.46
N GLY A 285 -18.24 2.63 -2.70
CA GLY A 285 -17.94 2.54 -1.26
C GLY A 285 -19.17 2.50 -0.35
N THR A 286 -19.01 2.97 0.90
CA THR A 286 -20.13 3.11 1.83
C THR A 286 -21.07 4.25 1.38
N SER A 287 -22.21 4.40 2.06
CA SER A 287 -23.13 5.51 1.81
C SER A 287 -22.45 6.88 1.91
N TYR A 288 -21.49 7.03 2.83
CA TYR A 288 -20.73 8.27 2.98
C TYR A 288 -19.92 8.60 1.72
N GLU A 289 -19.04 7.69 1.27
CA GLU A 289 -18.19 7.98 0.09
C GLU A 289 -19.03 8.23 -1.16
N LYS A 290 -20.17 7.54 -1.29
CA LYS A 290 -21.12 7.74 -2.40
C LYS A 290 -21.76 9.13 -2.35
N ALA A 291 -22.20 9.56 -1.18
CA ALA A 291 -22.82 10.88 -1.00
C ALA A 291 -21.83 12.03 -1.24
N CYS A 292 -20.54 11.81 -0.98
CA CYS A 292 -19.50 12.81 -1.22
C CYS A 292 -19.24 13.12 -2.70
N ILE A 293 -19.82 12.39 -3.66
CA ILE A 293 -19.46 12.46 -5.09
C ILE A 293 -20.68 12.79 -5.94
N ASN A 294 -20.54 13.81 -6.80
CA ASN A 294 -21.52 14.17 -7.82
C ASN A 294 -20.94 14.08 -9.23
N LEU A 295 -21.84 13.99 -10.22
CA LEU A 295 -21.47 14.22 -11.63
C LEU A 295 -21.00 15.66 -11.81
N CYS A 296 -19.88 15.86 -12.49
CA CYS A 296 -19.35 17.21 -12.73
C CYS A 296 -20.27 18.02 -13.65
N LYS A 297 -20.97 17.36 -14.57
CA LYS A 297 -21.99 17.97 -15.42
C LYS A 297 -23.34 17.80 -14.73
N GLN A 298 -23.87 18.89 -14.20
CA GLN A 298 -25.22 18.94 -13.65
C GLN A 298 -26.24 19.17 -14.77
N GLU A 299 -27.46 18.67 -14.58
CA GLU A 299 -28.56 18.83 -15.52
C GLU A 299 -29.77 19.42 -14.79
N LEU A 300 -30.53 20.26 -15.50
CA LEU A 300 -31.73 20.88 -14.93
C LEU A 300 -32.82 19.81 -14.81
N ILE A 301 -33.36 19.65 -13.61
CA ILE A 301 -34.49 18.75 -13.38
C ILE A 301 -35.77 19.49 -13.81
N THR A 302 -36.34 19.09 -14.94
CA THR A 302 -37.57 19.69 -15.51
C THR A 302 -38.86 19.08 -14.98
N GLY A 303 -38.78 17.91 -14.31
CA GLY A 303 -39.95 17.19 -13.80
C GLY A 303 -40.72 16.40 -14.85
N GLU A 304 -40.23 16.37 -16.10
CA GLU A 304 -40.74 15.51 -17.17
C GLU A 304 -40.00 14.16 -17.10
N LEU A 305 -40.75 13.07 -16.85
CA LEU A 305 -40.27 11.69 -16.94
C LEU A 305 -40.68 11.08 -18.28
#